data_AF-A0A453DUA9-F1
#
_entry.id   AF-A0A453DUA9-F1
#
_cell.length_a   1.000
_cell.length_b   1.000
_cell.length_c   1.000
_cell.angle_alpha   90.00
_cell.angle_beta   90.00
_cell.angle_gamma   90.00
#
_symmetry.space_group_name_H-M   'P 1'
#
loop_
_entity.id
_entity.type
_entity.pdbx_description
1 polymer ?
#
loop_
_entity_poly.entity_id
_entity_poly.type
_entity_poly.pdbx_seq_one_letter_code
_entity_poly.pdbx_strand_id
1 'polypeptide(L)' 'MYPVAWAVVEKETNDSWKWFIALLIKDLDINDQEEGWVFISDQQKVK' A
#
# COMPACT_ATOMS: atom_id res chain seq x y z
N MET A 1 -8.80 17.47 -1.44
CA MET A 1 -9.49 16.18 -1.71
C MET A 1 -8.69 15.09 -1.02
N TYR A 2 -9.33 14.16 -0.32
CA TYR A 2 -8.65 13.04 0.35
C TYR A 2 -8.84 11.77 -0.49
N PRO A 3 -7.84 11.34 -1.27
CA PRO A 3 -7.97 10.15 -2.11
C PRO A 3 -8.07 8.89 -1.23
N VAL A 4 -8.95 7.97 -1.59
CA VAL A 4 -9.10 6.66 -0.94
C VAL A 4 -8.96 5.57 -1.99
N ALA A 5 -8.03 4.65 -1.76
CA ALA A 5 -7.84 3.44 -2.57
C ALA A 5 -8.16 2.19 -1.71
N TRP A 6 -8.83 1.19 -2.29
CA TRP A 6 -9.17 -0.05 -1.61
C TRP A 6 -9.15 -1.23 -2.59
N ALA A 7 -8.93 -2.44 -2.06
CA ALA A 7 -8.96 -3.68 -2.82
C ALA A 7 -9.57 -4.82 -1.99
N VAL A 8 -10.16 -5.82 -2.67
CA VAL A 8 -10.64 -7.05 -2.04
C VAL A 8 -9.65 -8.17 -2.37
N VAL A 9 -9.16 -8.84 -1.34
CA VAL A 9 -8.20 -9.94 -1.46
C VAL A 9 -8.71 -11.15 -0.68
N GLU A 10 -8.32 -12.35 -1.11
CA GLU A 10 -8.76 -13.60 -0.46
C GLU A 10 -8.32 -13.67 1.01
N LYS A 11 -7.11 -13.17 1.30
CA LYS A 11 -6.53 -13.13 2.63
C LYS A 11 -5.57 -11.96 2.75
N GLU A 12 -5.52 -11.38 3.94
CA GLU A 12 -4.52 -10.40 4.31
C GLU A 12 -3.16 -11.08 4.56
N THR A 13 -2.33 -11.11 3.52
CA THR A 13 -0.97 -11.67 3.57
C THR A 13 0.04 -10.61 3.15
N ASN A 14 1.32 -10.85 3.46
CA ASN A 14 2.40 -10.01 2.96
C ASN A 14 2.41 -9.92 1.43
N ASP A 15 2.03 -11.00 0.73
CA ASP A 15 1.98 -11.01 -0.73
C ASP A 15 0.84 -10.14 -1.28
N SER A 16 -0.36 -10.22 -0.67
CA SER A 16 -1.48 -9.36 -1.06
C SER A 16 -1.19 -7.88 -0.80
N TRP A 17 -0.54 -7.56 0.33
CA TRP A 17 -0.13 -6.20 0.66
C TRP A 17 0.97 -5.67 -0.28
N LYS A 18 1.99 -6.47 -0.60
CA LYS A 18 3.04 -6.08 -1.56
C LYS A 18 2.46 -5.77 -2.94
N TRP A 19 1.54 -6.62 -3.41
CA TRP A 19 0.86 -6.40 -4.69
C TRP A 19 0.06 -5.08 -4.68
N PHE A 20 -0.71 -4.83 -3.62
CA PHE A 20 -1.53 -3.63 -3.51
C PHE A 20 -0.69 -2.35 -3.43
N ILE A 21 0.39 -2.35 -2.63
CA ILE A 21 1.29 -1.20 -2.52
C ILE A 21 2.01 -0.93 -3.85
N ALA A 22 2.42 -1.97 -4.58
CA ALA A 22 3.04 -1.79 -5.90
C ALA A 22 2.10 -1.12 -6.91
N LEU A 23 0.80 -1.46 -6.89
CA LEU A 23 -0.20 -0.77 -7.68
C LEU A 23 -0.36 0.69 -7.24
N LEU A 24 -0.45 0.93 -5.94
CA LEU A 24 -0.59 2.28 -5.40
C LEU A 24 0.59 3.19 -5.77
N ILE A 25 1.82 2.68 -5.69
CA ILE A 25 3.04 3.39 -6.11
C ILE A 25 2.95 3.77 -7.58
N LYS A 26 2.54 2.83 -8.44
CA LYS A 26 2.39 3.07 -9.87
C LYS A 26 1.30 4.09 -10.19
N ASP A 27 0.16 4.01 -9.51
CA ASP A 27 -1.00 4.88 -9.76
C ASP A 27 -0.76 6.31 -9.24
N LEU A 28 0.03 6.46 -8.17
CA LEU A 28 0.43 7.75 -7.62
C LEU A 28 1.72 8.31 -8.24
N ASP A 29 2.31 7.59 -9.21
CA ASP A 29 3.58 7.93 -9.86
C ASP A 29 4.70 8.25 -8.83
N ILE A 30 4.74 7.44 -7.76
CA ILE A 30 5.74 7.58 -6.70
C ILE A 30 7.07 7.09 -7.23
N ASN A 31 7.93 8.04 -7.58
CA ASN A 31 9.28 7.80 -8.07
C ASN A 31 10.30 8.05 -6.95
N ASP A 32 11.50 7.46 -7.05
CA ASP A 32 12.63 7.63 -6.11
C ASP A 32 13.16 9.08 -6.00
N GLN A 33 12.46 10.06 -6.58
CA GLN A 33 12.86 11.46 -6.61
C GLN A 33 12.22 12.22 -5.44
N GLU A 34 13.01 12.43 -4.39
CA GLU A 34 12.92 13.44 -3.31
C GLU A 34 11.61 13.62 -2.50
N GLU A 35 10.48 13.07 -2.92
CA GLU A 35 9.25 13.17 -2.14
C GLU A 35 9.27 12.17 -0.97
N GLY A 36 9.27 12.73 0.25
CA GLY A 36 9.25 11.96 1.50
C GLY A 36 7.89 11.31 1.74
N TRP A 37 7.63 10.17 1.10
CA TRP A 37 6.42 9.39 1.35
C TRP A 37 6.53 8.64 2.68
N VAL A 38 5.50 8.78 3.52
CA VAL A 38 5.38 8.03 4.77
C VAL A 38 4.20 7.08 4.66
N PHE A 39 4.47 5.78 4.69
CA PHE A 39 3.45 4.74 4.73
C PHE A 39 3.27 4.26 6.17
N ILE A 40 2.03 4.21 6.65
CA ILE A 40 1.67 3.69 7.97
C ILE A 40 0.73 2.52 7.75
N SER A 41 1.13 1.34 8.19
CA SER A 41 0.28 0.15 8.20
C SER A 41 -0.14 -0.21 9.62
N ASP A 42 -1.30 -0.83 9.75
CA ASP A 42 -1.65 -1.59 10.93
C ASP A 42 -0.68 -2.78 11.11
N GLN A 43 -0.42 -3.19 12.35
CA GLN A 43 0.40 -4.35 12.64
C GLN A 43 -0.49 -5.59 12.72
N GLN A 44 -0.31 -6.50 11.77
CA GLN A 44 -1.01 -7.79 11.79
C GLN A 44 -0.67 -8.53 13.09
N LYS A 45 -1.70 -8.86 13.89
CA LYS A 45 -1.52 -9.70 15.08
C LYS A 45 -1.19 -11.12 14.63
N VAL A 46 0.03 -11.56 14.95
CA VAL A 46 0.37 -12.99 14.92
C VAL A 46 -0.46 -13.66 16.01
N LYS A 47 -1.33 -14.59 15.63
CA LYS A 47 -2.04 -15.45 16.60
C LYS A 47 -1.08 -16.42 17.26
#